data_AF-A0A7J3JQZ9-F1
#
_entry.id   AF-A0A7J3JQZ9-F1
#
_cell.length_a   1.000
_cell.length_b   1.000
_cell.length_c   1.000
_cell.angle_alpha   90.00
_cell.angle_beta   90.00
_cell.angle_gamma   90.00
#
_symmetry.space_group_name_H-M   'P 1'
#
loop_
_entity.id
_entity.type
_entity.pdbx_description
1 polymer ?
#
loop_
_entity_poly.entity_id
_entity_poly.type
_entity_poly.pdbx_seq_one_letter_code
_entity_poly.pdbx_strand_id
1 'polypeptide(L)'
;MAREEIGVIIGGPQGAGVETSMMVLTRALAYRGFGVVADREYFSNITGRHSYIHIHISAKTIPRSLRYPVEVIASMDAETIFTHIDDIAGGGYILYDTNTLLKKLEEIPSIEDITRDRILERLRGIGIETTVDSVLRFLERDRGVKAIGLNFADLLRKLMDRYRIEPRLLSRYVSGIMVSAIATLLGLDAKAIEYSFSIQFSGRRELVGQNLELFKLVGDVMQGFRGAVALEKPVLSFRKLMVATGNDVVAMGKIVAGLRYQSYYPITPAADESFTIERYEYIRAGEEDIGPIVVMQTEDEISAICSAIGAALTGTRSATATSGPGFDLMVEGLSWAGANEVPIVVTYYQRGGPSTGQPTRGSQSDLFNAIFAGHGEFARVVITSGDHIEAFYDAIEAFNIAERFQVPVIHLLDKFLANSTRTIPPLDLDTVRIARGPISSGGIGYKRFDLGSTVSPRAFLGVEDTVMWYTGDEHDEYGHIAEDSVNRVAMYSKRVRKLELIASEIPRDRKLTVYGDYTPDYILIGWGSVKGVALDAIESLYRRGFKGSYVNLRLLWPFPSREVVEILTRVPRDRVIAIEHSYSIQIADLVPIATGIRIEKRIAKFTGRPITLNELDDALSRILTSDVEHVVLTHGA
;
A
#
# COMPACT_ATOMS: atom_id res chain seq x y z
N MET A 1 -10.44 -2.07 -31.89
CA MET A 1 -9.75 -0.78 -31.70
C MET A 1 -8.82 -0.91 -30.51
N ALA A 2 -7.68 -0.21 -30.52
CA ALA A 2 -6.80 -0.17 -29.36
C ALA A 2 -7.51 0.52 -28.19
N ARG A 3 -7.19 0.12 -26.95
CA ARG A 3 -7.82 0.63 -25.73
C ARG A 3 -6.90 1.62 -25.02
N GLU A 4 -7.49 2.62 -24.38
CA GLU A 4 -6.74 3.54 -23.52
C GLU A 4 -6.25 2.85 -22.25
N GLU A 5 -7.13 2.04 -21.65
CA GLU A 5 -6.90 1.36 -20.38
C GLU A 5 -7.31 -0.11 -20.45
N ILE A 6 -6.61 -0.95 -19.69
CA ILE A 6 -6.87 -2.40 -19.60
C ILE A 6 -6.70 -2.87 -18.15
N GLY A 7 -7.70 -3.60 -17.66
CA GLY A 7 -7.65 -4.44 -16.47
C GLY A 7 -7.30 -5.89 -16.82
N VAL A 8 -6.44 -6.50 -16.01
CA VAL A 8 -6.05 -7.91 -16.12
C VAL A 8 -6.10 -8.57 -14.74
N ILE A 9 -6.71 -9.74 -14.65
CA ILE A 9 -6.57 -10.63 -13.49
C ILE A 9 -5.72 -11.83 -13.88
N ILE A 10 -4.77 -12.19 -13.03
CA ILE A 10 -3.99 -13.43 -13.15
C ILE A 10 -4.20 -14.22 -11.88
N GLY A 11 -4.83 -15.38 -11.97
CA GLY A 11 -5.12 -16.22 -10.81
C GLY A 11 -4.42 -17.57 -10.87
N GLY A 12 -4.15 -18.13 -9.69
CA GLY A 12 -3.59 -19.45 -9.55
C GLY A 12 -3.19 -19.78 -8.11
N PRO A 13 -2.72 -21.01 -7.87
CA PRO A 13 -2.41 -21.45 -6.52
C PRO A 13 -1.15 -20.76 -6.00
N GLN A 14 -1.13 -20.43 -4.70
CA GLN A 14 0.04 -19.88 -4.03
C GLN A 14 1.23 -20.83 -4.21
N GLY A 15 2.36 -20.26 -4.63
CA GLY A 15 3.57 -21.00 -5.02
C GLY A 15 3.73 -21.21 -6.55
N ALA A 16 2.71 -20.92 -7.37
CA ALA A 16 2.79 -21.08 -8.83
C ALA A 16 3.54 -19.96 -9.58
N GLY A 17 4.06 -18.96 -8.87
CA GLY A 17 4.79 -17.83 -9.49
C GLY A 17 3.92 -16.65 -9.94
N VAL A 18 2.70 -16.53 -9.38
CA VAL A 18 1.75 -15.43 -9.66
C VAL A 18 2.36 -14.04 -9.41
N GLU A 19 3.13 -13.88 -8.34
CA GLU A 19 3.88 -12.64 -8.04
C GLU A 19 5.01 -12.34 -9.04
N THR A 20 5.74 -13.38 -9.45
CA THR A 20 6.76 -13.25 -10.50
C THR A 20 6.13 -12.74 -11.80
N SER A 21 4.93 -13.22 -12.14
CA SER A 21 4.17 -12.73 -13.30
C SER A 21 3.83 -11.25 -13.19
N MET A 22 3.38 -10.79 -12.00
CA MET A 22 3.13 -9.36 -11.74
C MET A 22 4.36 -8.49 -12.01
N MET A 23 5.51 -8.86 -11.43
CA MET A 23 6.74 -8.08 -11.56
C MET A 23 7.27 -8.04 -12.99
N VAL A 24 7.24 -9.17 -13.70
CA VAL A 24 7.69 -9.24 -15.09
C VAL A 24 6.79 -8.43 -16.01
N LEU A 25 5.46 -8.58 -15.89
CA LEU A 25 4.52 -7.83 -16.74
C LEU A 25 4.58 -6.33 -16.46
N THR A 26 4.65 -5.93 -15.19
CA THR A 26 4.72 -4.51 -14.82
C THR A 26 6.00 -3.86 -15.37
N ARG A 27 7.15 -4.54 -15.29
CA ARG A 27 8.41 -4.05 -15.89
C ARG A 27 8.35 -4.00 -17.41
N ALA A 28 7.72 -4.97 -18.07
CA ALA A 28 7.61 -4.99 -19.52
C ALA A 28 6.74 -3.84 -20.03
N LEU A 29 5.65 -3.56 -19.33
CA LEU A 29 4.76 -2.44 -19.60
C LEU A 29 5.45 -1.10 -19.33
N ALA A 30 6.16 -0.97 -18.21
CA ALA A 30 6.94 0.22 -17.87
C ALA A 30 8.04 0.49 -18.91
N TYR A 31 8.73 -0.55 -19.38
CA TYR A 31 9.75 -0.46 -20.44
C TYR A 31 9.18 0.13 -21.74
N ARG A 32 7.90 -0.16 -22.03
CA ARG A 32 7.18 0.39 -23.17
C ARG A 32 6.57 1.77 -22.92
N GLY A 33 6.65 2.30 -21.70
CA GLY A 33 6.12 3.60 -21.31
C GLY A 33 4.67 3.59 -20.85
N PHE A 34 4.10 2.44 -20.50
CA PHE A 34 2.75 2.35 -19.92
C PHE A 34 2.76 2.62 -18.42
N GLY A 35 1.67 3.19 -17.92
CA GLY A 35 1.40 3.31 -16.50
C GLY A 35 0.73 2.04 -15.98
N VAL A 36 1.13 1.59 -14.79
CA VAL A 36 0.60 0.37 -14.17
C VAL A 36 0.41 0.55 -12.67
N VAL A 37 -0.72 0.05 -12.16
CA VAL A 37 -0.90 -0.36 -10.76
C VAL A 37 -1.28 -1.84 -10.75
N ALA A 38 -0.66 -2.61 -9.87
CA ALA A 38 -0.97 -4.02 -9.67
C ALA A 38 -1.06 -4.32 -8.18
N ASP A 39 -2.12 -4.98 -7.74
CA ASP A 39 -2.23 -5.51 -6.38
C ASP A 39 -2.18 -7.03 -6.38
N ARG A 40 -1.68 -7.58 -5.28
CA ARG A 40 -1.60 -9.01 -5.03
C ARG A 40 -2.54 -9.37 -3.88
N GLU A 41 -3.40 -10.35 -4.14
CA GLU A 41 -4.32 -10.90 -3.16
C GLU A 41 -4.03 -12.38 -2.90
N TYR A 42 -3.83 -12.73 -1.64
CA TYR A 42 -3.38 -14.06 -1.21
C TYR A 42 -3.92 -14.41 0.17
N PHE A 43 -3.99 -15.70 0.51
CA PHE A 43 -4.40 -16.13 1.84
C PHE A 43 -3.20 -16.17 2.79
N SER A 44 -3.46 -16.19 4.10
CA SER A 44 -2.47 -16.50 5.13
C SER A 44 -2.09 -17.99 5.07
N ASN A 45 -1.44 -18.37 3.97
CA ASN A 45 -1.07 -19.72 3.59
C ASN A 45 0.20 -19.64 2.73
N ILE A 46 1.06 -20.66 2.80
CA ILE A 46 2.33 -20.66 2.07
C ILE A 46 2.15 -21.19 0.64
N THR A 47 1.43 -22.31 0.48
CA THR A 47 1.18 -22.93 -0.82
C THR A 47 -0.21 -23.57 -0.90
N GLY A 48 -0.81 -23.50 -2.09
CA GLY A 48 -2.01 -24.27 -2.45
C GLY A 48 -3.31 -23.49 -2.44
N ARG A 49 -3.51 -22.50 -1.55
CA ARG A 49 -4.70 -21.62 -1.63
C ARG A 49 -4.65 -20.73 -2.88
N HIS A 50 -5.80 -20.26 -3.34
CA HIS A 50 -5.87 -19.34 -4.48
C HIS A 50 -5.21 -17.99 -4.17
N SER A 51 -4.50 -17.47 -5.16
CA SER A 51 -4.00 -16.11 -5.16
C SER A 51 -4.21 -15.49 -6.52
N TYR A 52 -4.39 -14.17 -6.54
CA TYR A 52 -4.52 -13.46 -7.80
C TYR A 52 -3.81 -12.12 -7.78
N ILE A 53 -3.45 -11.66 -8.97
CA ILE A 53 -2.97 -10.30 -9.23
C ILE A 53 -4.08 -9.57 -9.96
N HIS A 54 -4.39 -8.36 -9.53
CA HIS A 54 -5.26 -7.44 -10.25
C HIS A 54 -4.43 -6.28 -10.77
N ILE A 55 -4.29 -6.18 -12.09
CA ILE A 55 -3.48 -5.18 -12.79
C ILE A 55 -4.42 -4.21 -13.50
N HIS A 56 -4.14 -2.91 -13.37
CA HIS A 56 -4.72 -1.86 -14.20
C HIS A 56 -3.59 -1.13 -14.94
N ILE A 57 -3.75 -1.04 -16.26
CA ILE A 57 -2.75 -0.54 -17.21
C ILE A 57 -3.37 0.65 -17.97
N SER A 58 -2.62 1.74 -18.16
CA SER A 58 -3.04 2.89 -18.96
C SER A 58 -1.95 3.36 -19.92
N ALA A 59 -2.37 3.78 -21.11
CA ALA A 59 -1.52 4.43 -22.11
C ALA A 59 -1.37 5.94 -21.88
N LYS A 60 -2.25 6.57 -21.10
CA LYS A 60 -2.30 8.04 -20.93
C LYS A 60 -1.80 8.51 -19.58
N THR A 61 -2.09 7.76 -18.54
CA THR A 61 -1.83 8.16 -17.15
C THR A 61 -1.14 7.02 -16.40
N ILE A 62 -0.64 7.31 -15.20
CA ILE A 62 -0.30 6.27 -14.23
C ILE A 62 -1.59 5.99 -13.45
N PRO A 63 -2.18 4.79 -13.56
CA PRO A 63 -3.44 4.49 -12.90
C PRO A 63 -3.33 4.61 -11.38
N ARG A 64 -4.38 5.15 -10.76
CA ARG A 64 -4.40 5.40 -9.31
C ARG A 64 -5.13 4.32 -8.52
N SER A 65 -6.12 3.69 -9.16
CA SER A 65 -7.01 2.71 -8.55
C SER A 65 -7.17 1.45 -9.40
N LEU A 66 -7.67 0.39 -8.75
CA LEU A 66 -8.13 -0.82 -9.42
C LEU A 66 -9.58 -0.64 -9.89
N ARG A 67 -9.94 -1.34 -10.97
CA ARG A 67 -11.29 -1.28 -11.53
C ARG A 67 -11.79 -2.64 -11.99
N TYR A 68 -13.11 -2.79 -11.89
CA TYR A 68 -13.87 -3.84 -12.53
C TYR A 68 -14.91 -3.25 -13.50
N PRO A 69 -15.38 -4.04 -14.48
CA PRO A 69 -14.85 -5.35 -14.85
C PRO A 69 -13.48 -5.26 -15.54
N VAL A 70 -12.76 -6.39 -15.63
CA VAL A 70 -11.46 -6.50 -16.31
C VAL A 70 -11.60 -7.04 -17.73
N GLU A 71 -10.70 -6.66 -18.63
CA GLU A 71 -10.74 -7.12 -20.03
C GLU A 71 -10.11 -8.51 -20.23
N VAL A 72 -9.21 -8.93 -19.32
CA VAL A 72 -8.51 -10.21 -19.42
C VAL A 72 -8.51 -10.92 -18.07
N ILE A 73 -8.89 -12.20 -18.06
CA ILE A 73 -8.61 -13.12 -16.95
C ILE A 73 -7.66 -14.21 -17.46
N ALA A 74 -6.54 -14.39 -16.78
CA ALA A 74 -5.58 -15.45 -17.03
C ALA A 74 -5.60 -16.46 -15.88
N SER A 75 -6.15 -17.64 -16.14
CA SER A 75 -6.29 -18.70 -15.14
C SER A 75 -5.19 -19.75 -15.26
N MET A 76 -4.42 -19.94 -14.18
CA MET A 76 -3.49 -21.05 -14.05
C MET A 76 -4.21 -22.36 -13.63
N ASP A 77 -5.42 -22.25 -13.09
CA ASP A 77 -6.22 -23.36 -12.58
C ASP A 77 -7.73 -23.15 -12.78
N ALA A 78 -8.53 -24.17 -12.45
CA ALA A 78 -9.99 -24.10 -12.53
C ALA A 78 -10.59 -23.14 -11.48
N GLU A 79 -9.97 -23.01 -10.30
CA GLU A 79 -10.45 -22.15 -9.21
C GLU A 79 -10.54 -20.70 -9.62
N THR A 80 -9.55 -20.21 -10.37
CA THR A 80 -9.53 -18.84 -10.89
C THR A 80 -10.77 -18.53 -11.72
N ILE A 81 -11.21 -19.46 -12.57
CA ILE A 81 -12.37 -19.25 -13.46
C ILE A 81 -13.65 -19.12 -12.63
N PHE A 82 -13.83 -20.00 -11.64
CA PHE A 82 -15.01 -19.95 -10.76
C PHE A 82 -15.02 -18.70 -9.87
N THR A 83 -13.86 -18.35 -9.30
CA THR A 83 -13.73 -17.23 -8.37
C THR A 83 -14.02 -15.88 -9.05
N HIS A 84 -13.60 -15.74 -10.31
CA HIS A 84 -13.65 -14.47 -11.04
C HIS A 84 -14.69 -14.44 -12.18
N ILE A 85 -15.71 -15.30 -12.13
CA ILE A 85 -16.75 -15.41 -13.16
C ILE A 85 -17.46 -14.07 -13.43
N ASP A 86 -17.70 -13.28 -12.39
CA ASP A 86 -18.42 -12.01 -12.48
C ASP A 86 -17.51 -10.81 -12.78
N ASP A 87 -16.19 -11.00 -12.75
CA ASP A 87 -15.20 -9.92 -12.85
C ASP A 87 -14.82 -9.57 -14.29
N ILE A 88 -15.11 -10.45 -15.26
CA ILE A 88 -14.76 -10.25 -16.68
C ILE A 88 -15.77 -9.33 -17.40
N ALA A 89 -15.24 -8.41 -18.20
CA ALA A 89 -16.02 -7.52 -19.03
C ALA A 89 -16.68 -8.27 -20.20
N GLY A 90 -17.83 -7.78 -20.66
CA GLY A 90 -18.42 -8.24 -21.91
C GLY A 90 -17.45 -8.06 -23.09
N GLY A 91 -17.32 -9.08 -23.94
CA GLY A 91 -16.32 -9.09 -25.01
C GLY A 91 -14.87 -9.27 -24.55
N GLY A 92 -14.64 -9.57 -23.27
CA GLY A 92 -13.32 -9.82 -22.69
C GLY A 92 -12.71 -11.15 -23.11
N TYR A 93 -11.53 -11.47 -22.56
CA TYR A 93 -10.74 -12.64 -22.91
C TYR A 93 -10.42 -13.47 -21.68
N ILE A 94 -10.60 -14.80 -21.76
CA ILE A 94 -10.22 -15.74 -20.71
C ILE A 94 -9.17 -16.70 -21.26
N LEU A 95 -8.01 -16.75 -20.61
CA LEU A 95 -6.94 -17.71 -20.90
C LEU A 95 -7.03 -18.87 -19.89
N TYR A 96 -7.08 -20.12 -20.36
CA TYR A 96 -7.22 -21.28 -19.49
C TYR A 96 -6.45 -22.51 -20.01
N ASP A 97 -6.18 -23.47 -19.13
CA ASP A 97 -5.63 -24.77 -19.52
C ASP A 97 -6.73 -25.69 -20.05
N THR A 98 -6.59 -26.19 -21.27
CA THR A 98 -7.56 -27.13 -21.89
C THR A 98 -7.80 -28.38 -21.05
N ASN A 99 -6.84 -28.78 -20.20
CA ASN A 99 -6.97 -29.95 -19.33
C ASN A 99 -7.91 -29.72 -18.12
N THR A 100 -8.39 -28.50 -17.91
CA THR A 100 -9.28 -28.14 -16.78
C THR A 100 -10.77 -28.13 -17.13
N LEU A 101 -11.14 -28.32 -18.40
CA LEU A 101 -12.53 -28.18 -18.88
C LEU A 101 -13.57 -29.01 -18.12
N LEU A 102 -13.22 -30.24 -17.76
CA LEU A 102 -14.12 -31.16 -17.07
C LEU A 102 -14.07 -31.02 -15.54
N LYS A 103 -13.21 -30.14 -14.99
CA LYS A 103 -13.11 -29.94 -13.55
C LYS A 103 -14.38 -29.31 -13.02
N LYS A 104 -14.88 -29.86 -11.92
CA LYS A 104 -16.06 -29.37 -11.22
C LYS A 104 -15.66 -28.49 -10.04
N LEU A 105 -16.49 -27.50 -9.72
CA LEU A 105 -16.30 -26.61 -8.57
C LEU A 105 -16.16 -27.39 -7.26
N GLU A 106 -16.95 -28.46 -7.09
CA GLU A 106 -16.98 -29.32 -5.91
C GLU A 106 -15.70 -30.16 -5.74
N GLU A 107 -14.91 -30.32 -6.80
CA GLU A 107 -13.64 -31.06 -6.79
C GLU A 107 -12.44 -30.20 -6.41
N ILE A 108 -12.65 -28.91 -6.10
CA ILE A 108 -11.58 -27.95 -5.81
C ILE A 108 -11.47 -27.77 -4.29
N PRO A 109 -10.50 -28.43 -3.62
CA PRO A 109 -10.38 -28.40 -2.16
C PRO A 109 -9.83 -27.07 -1.62
N SER A 110 -9.22 -26.24 -2.47
CA SER A 110 -8.60 -24.97 -2.11
C SER A 110 -9.59 -23.82 -1.95
N ILE A 111 -10.84 -23.96 -2.41
CA ILE A 111 -11.92 -22.99 -2.20
C ILE A 111 -12.51 -23.21 -0.80
N GLU A 112 -12.66 -22.14 -0.02
CA GLU A 112 -13.38 -22.16 1.26
C GLU A 112 -14.86 -22.50 1.07
N ASP A 113 -15.45 -23.26 2.00
CA ASP A 113 -16.84 -23.75 1.86
C ASP A 113 -17.85 -22.62 1.66
N ILE A 114 -17.72 -21.52 2.41
CA ILE A 114 -18.60 -20.34 2.26
C ILE A 114 -18.50 -19.73 0.85
N THR A 115 -17.27 -19.63 0.32
CA THR A 115 -17.03 -19.13 -1.04
C THR A 115 -17.59 -20.10 -2.07
N ARG A 116 -17.41 -21.40 -1.86
CA ARG A 116 -17.95 -22.45 -2.73
C ARG A 116 -19.47 -22.38 -2.79
N ASP A 117 -20.13 -22.28 -1.64
CA ASP A 117 -21.59 -22.21 -1.54
C ASP A 117 -22.15 -20.97 -2.25
N ARG A 118 -21.51 -19.81 -2.08
CA ARG A 118 -21.87 -18.58 -2.80
C ARG A 118 -21.74 -18.73 -4.32
N ILE A 119 -20.65 -19.33 -4.80
CA ILE A 119 -20.46 -19.59 -6.23
C ILE A 119 -21.49 -20.62 -6.72
N LEU A 120 -21.76 -21.68 -5.96
CA LEU A 120 -22.78 -22.68 -6.31
C LEU A 120 -24.17 -22.06 -6.43
N GLU A 121 -24.56 -21.18 -5.50
CA GLU A 121 -25.82 -20.45 -5.57
C GLU A 121 -25.86 -19.55 -6.80
N ARG A 122 -24.76 -18.84 -7.08
CA ARG A 122 -24.63 -18.01 -8.29
C ARG A 122 -24.81 -18.82 -9.57
N LEU A 123 -24.13 -19.96 -9.71
CA LEU A 123 -24.21 -20.84 -10.87
C LEU A 123 -25.61 -21.46 -11.03
N ARG A 124 -26.24 -21.88 -9.92
CA ARG A 124 -27.64 -22.33 -9.92
C ARG A 124 -28.60 -21.23 -10.36
N GLY A 125 -28.39 -19.99 -9.90
CA GLY A 125 -29.20 -18.84 -10.25
C GLY A 125 -29.18 -18.48 -11.74
N ILE A 126 -28.07 -18.76 -12.44
CA ILE A 126 -27.97 -18.60 -13.91
C ILE A 126 -28.26 -19.89 -14.69
N GLY A 127 -28.56 -21.00 -14.01
CA GLY A 127 -28.98 -22.25 -14.62
C GLY A 127 -27.89 -22.99 -15.40
N ILE A 128 -26.63 -22.97 -14.92
CA ILE A 128 -25.51 -23.67 -15.57
C ILE A 128 -24.90 -24.74 -14.67
N GLU A 129 -24.21 -25.71 -15.27
CA GLU A 129 -23.52 -26.78 -14.54
C GLU A 129 -22.27 -26.25 -13.84
N THR A 130 -21.78 -26.99 -12.85
CA THR A 130 -20.62 -26.60 -12.03
C THR A 130 -19.27 -26.98 -12.66
N THR A 131 -19.23 -27.13 -13.99
CA THR A 131 -18.00 -27.46 -14.75
C THR A 131 -17.39 -26.20 -15.37
N VAL A 132 -16.06 -26.21 -15.53
CA VAL A 132 -15.34 -25.12 -16.22
C VAL A 132 -15.89 -24.91 -17.64
N ASP A 133 -16.12 -25.98 -18.41
CA ASP A 133 -16.70 -25.90 -19.77
C ASP A 133 -18.08 -25.21 -19.77
N SER A 134 -18.96 -25.51 -18.81
CA SER A 134 -20.26 -24.86 -18.71
C SER A 134 -20.15 -23.36 -18.43
N VAL A 135 -19.26 -22.98 -17.50
CA VAL A 135 -18.96 -21.57 -17.20
C VAL A 135 -18.41 -20.82 -18.41
N LEU A 136 -17.44 -21.40 -19.12
CA LEU A 136 -16.85 -20.77 -20.30
C LEU A 136 -17.91 -20.58 -21.40
N ARG A 137 -18.70 -21.61 -21.72
CA ARG A 137 -19.78 -21.50 -22.73
C ARG A 137 -20.82 -20.46 -22.35
N PHE A 138 -21.16 -20.35 -21.07
CA PHE A 138 -22.04 -19.29 -20.57
C PHE A 138 -21.45 -17.91 -20.84
N LEU A 139 -20.18 -17.69 -20.50
CA LEU A 139 -19.52 -16.40 -20.72
C LEU A 139 -19.39 -16.06 -22.20
N GLU A 140 -19.11 -17.05 -23.07
CA GLU A 140 -19.08 -16.87 -24.52
C GLU A 140 -20.46 -16.50 -25.07
N ARG A 141 -21.51 -17.20 -24.66
CA ARG A 141 -22.88 -17.00 -25.14
C ARG A 141 -23.50 -15.70 -24.62
N ASP A 142 -23.44 -15.45 -23.32
CA ASP A 142 -24.19 -14.38 -22.65
C ASP A 142 -23.40 -13.07 -22.58
N ARG A 143 -22.07 -13.14 -22.50
CA ARG A 143 -21.21 -11.95 -22.38
C ARG A 143 -20.32 -11.71 -23.60
N GLY A 144 -20.35 -12.59 -24.61
CA GLY A 144 -19.48 -12.48 -25.78
C GLY A 144 -18.00 -12.58 -25.45
N VAL A 145 -17.66 -13.15 -24.29
CA VAL A 145 -16.27 -13.39 -23.87
C VAL A 145 -15.63 -14.36 -24.85
N LYS A 146 -14.31 -14.26 -25.05
CA LYS A 146 -13.54 -15.19 -25.89
C LYS A 146 -12.68 -16.07 -25.01
N ALA A 147 -13.01 -17.35 -24.92
CA ALA A 147 -12.19 -18.33 -24.21
C ALA A 147 -11.06 -18.82 -25.12
N ILE A 148 -9.82 -18.72 -24.64
CA ILE A 148 -8.61 -19.16 -25.35
C ILE A 148 -7.99 -20.30 -24.55
N GLY A 149 -8.19 -21.51 -25.04
CA GLY A 149 -7.60 -22.72 -24.47
C GLY A 149 -6.15 -22.88 -24.90
N LEU A 150 -5.26 -23.09 -23.93
CA LEU A 150 -3.87 -23.46 -24.14
C LEU A 150 -3.62 -24.84 -23.53
N ASN A 151 -2.92 -25.72 -24.23
CA ASN A 151 -2.49 -26.99 -23.64
C ASN A 151 -1.17 -26.78 -22.89
N PHE A 152 -1.26 -26.51 -21.58
CA PHE A 152 -0.05 -26.21 -20.78
C PHE A 152 0.92 -27.39 -20.78
N ALA A 153 0.41 -28.62 -20.68
CA ALA A 153 1.23 -29.82 -20.67
C ALA A 153 2.05 -29.98 -21.96
N ASP A 154 1.46 -29.68 -23.13
CA ASP A 154 2.17 -29.72 -24.41
C ASP A 154 3.25 -28.63 -24.52
N LEU A 155 2.92 -27.39 -24.13
CA LEU A 155 3.87 -26.27 -24.12
C LEU A 155 5.08 -26.56 -23.21
N LEU A 156 4.82 -27.04 -21.99
CA LEU A 156 5.87 -27.40 -21.04
C LEU A 156 6.71 -28.58 -21.51
N ARG A 157 6.11 -29.58 -22.17
CA ARG A 157 6.85 -30.72 -22.75
C ARG A 157 7.79 -30.25 -23.86
N LYS A 158 7.33 -29.39 -24.77
CA LYS A 158 8.17 -28.80 -25.83
C LYS A 158 9.35 -28.01 -25.25
N LEU A 159 9.13 -27.26 -24.18
CA LEU A 159 10.19 -26.54 -23.48
C LEU A 159 11.17 -27.51 -22.80
N MET A 160 10.64 -28.53 -22.12
CA MET A 160 11.41 -29.59 -21.45
C MET A 160 12.35 -30.28 -22.43
N ASP A 161 11.84 -30.73 -23.57
CA ASP A 161 12.62 -31.49 -24.56
C ASP A 161 13.75 -30.64 -25.16
N ARG A 162 13.50 -29.35 -25.38
CA ARG A 162 14.49 -28.43 -25.96
C ARG A 162 15.63 -28.09 -25.00
N TYR A 163 15.32 -27.85 -23.72
CA TYR A 163 16.29 -27.40 -22.73
C TYR A 163 16.71 -28.48 -21.73
N ARG A 164 16.19 -29.71 -21.87
CA ARG A 164 16.42 -30.84 -20.95
C ARG A 164 16.12 -30.48 -19.49
N ILE A 165 15.02 -29.75 -19.28
CA ILE A 165 14.58 -29.32 -17.95
C ILE A 165 14.12 -30.54 -17.15
N GLU A 166 14.47 -30.62 -15.87
CA GLU A 166 13.98 -31.70 -15.02
C GLU A 166 12.46 -31.63 -14.84
N PRO A 167 11.71 -32.75 -14.94
CA PRO A 167 10.25 -32.76 -14.88
C PRO A 167 9.66 -32.07 -13.64
N ARG A 168 10.31 -32.21 -12.47
CA ARG A 168 9.88 -31.59 -11.21
C ARG A 168 9.90 -30.06 -11.22
N LEU A 169 10.62 -29.44 -12.16
CA LEU A 169 10.73 -27.98 -12.27
C LEU A 169 9.71 -27.38 -13.24
N LEU A 170 9.02 -28.20 -14.04
CA LEU A 170 8.12 -27.71 -15.09
C LEU A 170 6.94 -26.90 -14.58
N SER A 171 6.40 -27.23 -13.40
CA SER A 171 5.30 -26.49 -12.79
C SER A 171 5.65 -25.01 -12.55
N ARG A 172 6.94 -24.69 -12.36
CA ARG A 172 7.42 -23.31 -12.16
C ARG A 172 7.27 -22.45 -13.44
N TYR A 173 7.17 -23.07 -14.61
CA TYR A 173 7.05 -22.38 -15.90
C TYR A 173 5.59 -22.06 -16.28
N VAL A 174 4.59 -22.51 -15.51
CA VAL A 174 3.19 -22.14 -15.73
C VAL A 174 3.01 -20.61 -15.65
N SER A 175 3.69 -19.96 -14.70
CA SER A 175 3.75 -18.49 -14.63
C SER A 175 4.31 -17.85 -15.90
N GLY A 176 5.31 -18.48 -16.54
CA GLY A 176 5.87 -18.06 -17.82
C GLY A 176 4.88 -18.19 -18.98
N ILE A 177 4.02 -19.22 -18.98
CA ILE A 177 2.92 -19.34 -19.95
C ILE A 177 1.96 -18.16 -19.80
N MET A 178 1.55 -17.83 -18.57
CA MET A 178 0.63 -16.71 -18.32
C MET A 178 1.22 -15.37 -18.77
N VAL A 179 2.45 -15.07 -18.36
CA VAL A 179 3.16 -13.86 -18.80
C VAL A 179 3.21 -13.79 -20.32
N SER A 180 3.53 -14.91 -20.97
CA SER A 180 3.66 -14.97 -22.43
C SER A 180 2.33 -14.78 -23.16
N ALA A 181 1.26 -15.39 -22.64
CA ALA A 181 -0.06 -15.31 -23.21
C ALA A 181 -0.63 -13.89 -23.10
N ILE A 182 -0.51 -13.26 -21.93
CA ILE A 182 -0.91 -11.88 -21.70
C ILE A 182 -0.08 -10.93 -22.56
N ALA A 183 1.25 -11.08 -22.58
CA ALA A 183 2.12 -10.28 -23.43
C ALA A 183 1.74 -10.40 -24.92
N THR A 184 1.35 -11.60 -25.38
CA THR A 184 0.88 -11.82 -26.74
C THR A 184 -0.47 -11.13 -27.01
N LEU A 185 -1.44 -11.23 -26.10
CA LEU A 185 -2.73 -10.54 -26.21
C LEU A 185 -2.58 -9.02 -26.27
N LEU A 186 -1.68 -8.48 -25.45
CA LEU A 186 -1.37 -7.05 -25.40
C LEU A 186 -0.51 -6.59 -26.60
N GLY A 187 0.09 -7.53 -27.34
CA GLY A 187 0.97 -7.22 -28.47
C GLY A 187 2.34 -6.68 -28.05
N LEU A 188 2.83 -7.04 -26.87
CA LEU A 188 4.16 -6.65 -26.39
C LEU A 188 5.26 -7.31 -27.24
N ASP A 189 6.32 -6.55 -27.50
CA ASP A 189 7.45 -7.05 -28.27
C ASP A 189 8.43 -7.86 -27.42
N ALA A 190 9.22 -8.72 -28.08
CA ALA A 190 10.15 -9.61 -27.42
C ALA A 190 11.22 -8.88 -26.59
N LYS A 191 11.62 -7.64 -26.96
CA LYS A 191 12.66 -6.90 -26.23
C LYS A 191 12.15 -6.45 -24.86
N ALA A 192 10.90 -6.02 -24.77
CA ALA A 192 10.29 -5.64 -23.49
C ALA A 192 10.20 -6.82 -22.52
N ILE A 193 9.87 -8.00 -23.04
CA ILE A 193 9.79 -9.24 -22.26
C ILE A 193 11.18 -9.74 -21.86
N GLU A 194 12.15 -9.72 -22.78
CA GLU A 194 13.55 -10.06 -22.50
C GLU A 194 14.15 -9.16 -21.42
N TYR A 195 13.96 -7.84 -21.53
CA TYR A 195 14.40 -6.88 -20.52
C TYR A 195 13.86 -7.25 -19.13
N SER A 196 12.58 -7.55 -19.05
CA SER A 196 11.91 -7.84 -17.77
C SER A 196 12.36 -9.16 -17.15
N PHE A 197 12.50 -10.21 -17.95
CA PHE A 197 13.06 -11.48 -17.48
C PHE A 197 14.52 -11.36 -17.06
N SER A 198 15.32 -10.53 -17.76
CA SER A 198 16.72 -10.32 -17.41
C SER A 198 16.91 -9.69 -16.02
N ILE A 199 15.99 -8.81 -15.62
CA ILE A 199 15.96 -8.22 -14.27
C ILE A 199 15.47 -9.24 -13.25
N GLN A 200 14.34 -9.92 -13.54
CA GLN A 200 13.73 -10.85 -12.60
C GLN A 200 14.64 -12.04 -12.27
N PHE A 201 15.34 -12.55 -13.28
CA PHE A 201 16.26 -13.67 -13.16
C PHE A 201 17.72 -13.20 -13.27
N SER A 202 18.03 -12.05 -12.68
CA SER A 202 19.39 -11.50 -12.68
C SER A 202 20.42 -12.55 -12.23
N GLY A 203 21.50 -12.67 -13.00
CA GLY A 203 22.53 -13.70 -12.81
C GLY A 203 22.17 -15.11 -13.34
N ARG A 204 20.94 -15.36 -13.80
CA ARG A 204 20.46 -16.68 -14.25
C ARG A 204 20.03 -16.67 -15.72
N ARG A 205 21.00 -16.48 -16.63
CA ARG A 205 20.77 -16.33 -18.08
C ARG A 205 20.00 -17.50 -18.72
N GLU A 206 20.19 -18.71 -18.22
CA GLU A 206 19.48 -19.90 -18.71
C GLU A 206 17.96 -19.78 -18.53
N LEU A 207 17.50 -19.33 -17.36
CA LEU A 207 16.08 -19.13 -17.08
C LEU A 207 15.46 -18.05 -17.97
N VAL A 208 16.24 -17.02 -18.31
CA VAL A 208 15.81 -15.97 -19.27
C VAL A 208 15.58 -16.59 -20.64
N GLY A 209 16.55 -17.38 -21.14
CA GLY A 209 16.44 -18.06 -22.43
C GLY A 209 15.25 -19.03 -22.49
N GLN A 210 15.05 -19.82 -21.43
CA GLN A 210 13.93 -20.77 -21.33
C GLN A 210 12.57 -20.06 -21.34
N ASN A 211 12.41 -18.97 -20.58
CA ASN A 211 11.16 -18.21 -20.59
C ASN A 211 10.92 -17.44 -21.90
N LEU A 212 11.98 -16.99 -22.59
CA LEU A 212 11.86 -16.38 -23.92
C LEU A 212 11.47 -17.39 -24.99
N GLU A 213 11.94 -18.64 -24.88
CA GLU A 213 11.46 -19.69 -25.75
C GLU A 213 9.98 -19.97 -25.51
N LEU A 214 9.56 -20.04 -24.24
CA LEU A 214 8.16 -20.21 -23.89
C LEU A 214 7.29 -19.06 -24.45
N PHE A 215 7.79 -17.83 -24.45
CA PHE A 215 7.14 -16.69 -25.09
C PHE A 215 6.90 -16.89 -26.59
N LYS A 216 7.86 -17.48 -27.31
CA LYS A 216 7.70 -17.81 -28.73
C LYS A 216 6.67 -18.92 -28.92
N LEU A 217 6.79 -20.03 -28.19
CA LEU A 217 5.88 -21.17 -28.30
C LEU A 217 4.42 -20.76 -28.04
N VAL A 218 4.18 -19.98 -26.99
CA VAL A 218 2.84 -19.44 -26.69
C VAL A 218 2.40 -18.46 -27.77
N GLY A 219 3.29 -17.59 -28.23
CA GLY A 219 3.03 -16.63 -29.29
C GLY A 219 2.64 -17.27 -30.63
N ASP A 220 3.17 -18.44 -30.94
CA ASP A 220 2.83 -19.23 -32.15
C ASP A 220 1.43 -19.85 -32.02
N VAL A 221 1.11 -20.45 -30.86
CA VAL A 221 -0.23 -21.00 -30.58
C VAL A 221 -1.30 -19.89 -30.60
N MET A 222 -0.95 -18.70 -30.12
CA MET A 222 -1.85 -17.55 -30.01
C MET A 222 -1.70 -16.55 -31.16
N GLN A 223 -1.14 -16.94 -32.32
CA GLN A 223 -0.85 -16.01 -33.41
C GLN A 223 -2.09 -15.21 -33.87
N GLY A 224 -3.27 -15.85 -33.92
CA GLY A 224 -4.54 -15.21 -34.28
C GLY A 224 -5.09 -14.21 -33.24
N PHE A 225 -4.54 -14.21 -32.02
CA PHE A 225 -4.95 -13.33 -30.92
C PHE A 225 -3.89 -12.27 -30.57
N ARG A 226 -2.79 -12.20 -31.32
CA ARG A 226 -1.73 -11.22 -31.05
C ARG A 226 -2.27 -9.79 -31.17
N GLY A 227 -2.14 -9.01 -30.11
CA GLY A 227 -2.68 -7.65 -30.07
C GLY A 227 -4.20 -7.57 -30.06
N ALA A 228 -4.92 -8.67 -29.77
CA ALA A 228 -6.37 -8.68 -29.67
C ALA A 228 -6.88 -7.74 -28.56
N VAL A 229 -6.04 -7.48 -27.55
CA VAL A 229 -6.29 -6.51 -26.47
C VAL A 229 -5.16 -5.46 -26.47
N ALA A 230 -4.85 -4.89 -27.64
CA ALA A 230 -3.81 -3.89 -27.75
C ALA A 230 -4.16 -2.58 -27.01
N LEU A 231 -3.18 -2.01 -26.33
CA LEU A 231 -3.23 -0.64 -25.81
C LEU A 231 -2.94 0.35 -26.94
N GLU A 232 -3.45 1.56 -26.79
CA GLU A 232 -2.97 2.70 -27.57
C GLU A 232 -1.47 2.92 -27.37
N LYS A 233 -0.84 3.68 -28.28
CA LYS A 233 0.56 4.07 -28.07
C LYS A 233 0.65 4.91 -26.78
N PRO A 234 1.59 4.59 -25.87
CA PRO A 234 1.73 5.32 -24.64
C PRO A 234 2.18 6.75 -24.92
N VAL A 235 1.60 7.70 -24.18
CA VAL A 235 1.92 9.14 -24.28
C VAL A 235 2.53 9.70 -23.00
N LEU A 236 2.80 8.84 -22.00
CA LEU A 236 3.50 9.23 -20.79
C LEU A 236 4.88 9.80 -21.15
N SER A 237 5.15 11.04 -20.74
CA SER A 237 6.33 11.80 -21.14
C SER A 237 7.59 11.48 -20.32
N PHE A 238 7.66 10.32 -19.66
CA PHE A 238 8.76 9.97 -18.79
C PHE A 238 9.82 9.14 -19.53
N ARG A 239 11.09 9.59 -19.50
CA ARG A 239 12.21 8.85 -20.10
C ARG A 239 12.58 7.58 -19.34
N LYS A 240 12.28 7.52 -18.04
CA LYS A 240 12.53 6.40 -17.15
C LYS A 240 11.35 6.28 -16.18
N LEU A 241 10.99 5.05 -15.85
CA LEU A 241 10.00 4.72 -14.82
C LEU A 241 10.63 3.74 -13.84
N MET A 242 10.35 3.92 -12.56
CA MET A 242 10.65 2.94 -11.52
C MET A 242 9.48 1.95 -11.41
N VAL A 243 9.78 0.72 -11.00
CA VAL A 243 8.77 -0.29 -10.65
C VAL A 243 9.10 -0.79 -9.26
N ALA A 244 8.24 -0.47 -8.29
CA ALA A 244 8.46 -0.76 -6.88
C ALA A 244 7.13 -0.99 -6.15
N THR A 245 7.19 -1.70 -5.03
CA THR A 245 6.09 -1.86 -4.06
C THR A 245 6.03 -0.65 -3.12
N GLY A 246 4.99 -0.58 -2.27
CA GLY A 246 4.89 0.43 -1.21
C GLY A 246 5.97 0.27 -0.15
N ASN A 247 6.24 -0.96 0.27
CA ASN A 247 7.33 -1.28 1.20
C ASN A 247 8.69 -0.83 0.65
N ASP A 248 8.95 -1.08 -0.64
CA ASP A 248 10.19 -0.64 -1.30
C ASP A 248 10.34 0.90 -1.23
N VAL A 249 9.28 1.67 -1.54
CA VAL A 249 9.38 3.14 -1.55
C VAL A 249 9.50 3.74 -0.15
N VAL A 250 8.86 3.16 0.86
CA VAL A 250 9.06 3.61 2.25
C VAL A 250 10.49 3.32 2.68
N ALA A 251 11.01 2.12 2.41
CA ALA A 251 12.42 1.79 2.67
C ALA A 251 13.39 2.77 1.99
N MET A 252 13.18 3.07 0.71
CA MET A 252 13.96 4.09 -0.02
C MET A 252 13.87 5.46 0.64
N GLY A 253 12.66 5.89 1.03
CA GLY A 253 12.44 7.15 1.72
C GLY A 253 13.19 7.22 3.06
N LYS A 254 13.14 6.15 3.87
CA LYS A 254 13.88 6.05 5.14
C LYS A 254 15.39 6.12 4.94
N ILE A 255 15.93 5.42 3.93
CA ILE A 255 17.36 5.46 3.59
C ILE A 255 17.78 6.90 3.23
N VAL A 256 17.02 7.56 2.35
CA VAL A 256 17.25 8.96 1.93
C VAL A 256 17.11 9.91 3.11
N ALA A 257 16.20 9.63 4.04
CA ALA A 257 16.04 10.39 5.28
C ALA A 257 17.24 10.26 6.23
N GLY A 258 18.22 9.40 5.95
CA GLY A 258 19.37 9.20 6.82
C GLY A 258 19.12 8.23 7.98
N LEU A 259 18.15 7.32 7.86
CA LEU A 259 17.99 6.17 8.77
C LEU A 259 19.32 5.43 8.90
N ARG A 260 19.73 5.10 10.12
CA ARG A 260 20.93 4.28 10.39
C ARG A 260 20.68 3.12 11.36
N TYR A 261 19.48 3.02 11.92
CA TYR A 261 19.10 1.91 12.78
C TYR A 261 17.62 1.55 12.62
N GLN A 262 17.30 0.35 12.17
CA GLN A 262 15.94 -0.17 12.15
C GLN A 262 15.85 -1.50 12.90
N SER A 263 15.02 -1.55 13.92
CA SER A 263 14.64 -2.79 14.60
C SER A 263 13.23 -3.21 14.18
N TYR A 264 12.97 -4.50 14.06
CA TYR A 264 11.65 -5.01 13.70
C TYR A 264 11.43 -6.45 14.16
N TYR A 265 10.17 -6.81 14.40
CA TYR A 265 9.73 -8.21 14.49
C TYR A 265 8.98 -8.58 13.19
N PRO A 266 9.21 -9.76 12.58
CA PRO A 266 8.58 -10.10 11.31
C PRO A 266 7.05 -10.18 11.40
N ILE A 267 6.36 -9.25 10.75
CA ILE A 267 4.89 -9.23 10.67
C ILE A 267 4.44 -8.80 9.26
N THR A 268 3.45 -9.49 8.68
CA THR A 268 2.83 -9.08 7.40
C THR A 268 1.94 -7.85 7.62
N PRO A 269 1.99 -6.81 6.78
CA PRO A 269 2.81 -6.63 5.57
C PRO A 269 4.02 -5.69 5.79
N ALA A 270 4.60 -5.67 6.99
CA ALA A 270 5.68 -4.72 7.35
C ALA A 270 7.09 -5.27 7.10
N ALA A 271 7.27 -6.59 7.14
CA ALA A 271 8.58 -7.23 7.08
C ALA A 271 9.37 -6.91 5.79
N ASP A 272 8.69 -6.76 4.64
CA ASP A 272 9.37 -6.54 3.36
C ASP A 272 10.08 -5.17 3.31
N GLU A 273 9.62 -4.18 4.09
CA GLU A 273 10.33 -2.91 4.27
C GLU A 273 11.71 -3.14 4.90
N SER A 274 11.77 -3.88 6.01
CA SER A 274 13.03 -4.19 6.69
C SER A 274 13.96 -5.06 5.84
N PHE A 275 13.43 -6.05 5.13
CA PHE A 275 14.21 -6.86 4.18
C PHE A 275 14.80 -6.01 3.05
N THR A 276 14.07 -4.99 2.60
CA THR A 276 14.57 -4.07 1.58
C THR A 276 15.71 -3.21 2.14
N ILE A 277 15.58 -2.70 3.36
CA ILE A 277 16.64 -1.92 4.00
C ILE A 277 17.89 -2.79 4.22
N GLU A 278 17.74 -4.02 4.71
CA GLU A 278 18.83 -4.97 4.93
C GLU A 278 19.57 -5.28 3.61
N ARG A 279 18.81 -5.52 2.53
CA ARG A 279 19.38 -5.75 1.19
C ARG A 279 20.24 -4.58 0.70
N TYR A 280 19.92 -3.36 1.11
CA TYR A 280 20.61 -2.13 0.70
C TYR A 280 21.28 -1.42 1.89
N GLU A 281 21.72 -2.18 2.90
CA GLU A 281 22.21 -1.61 4.16
C GLU A 281 23.52 -0.83 4.02
N TYR A 282 24.36 -1.16 3.04
CA TYR A 282 25.62 -0.45 2.78
C TYR A 282 25.40 0.76 1.87
N ILE A 283 25.55 1.96 2.42
CA ILE A 283 25.27 3.21 1.72
C ILE A 283 26.56 3.84 1.18
N ARG A 284 26.57 4.15 -0.12
CA ARG A 284 27.65 4.86 -0.80
C ARG A 284 27.13 6.10 -1.51
N ALA A 285 27.91 7.17 -1.51
CA ALA A 285 27.69 8.36 -2.32
C ALA A 285 28.86 8.55 -3.30
N GLY A 286 28.65 8.13 -4.55
CA GLY A 286 29.75 8.05 -5.51
C GLY A 286 30.78 7.03 -5.06
N GLU A 287 32.01 7.48 -4.80
CA GLU A 287 33.11 6.65 -4.28
C GLU A 287 33.20 6.68 -2.74
N GLU A 288 32.46 7.56 -2.06
CA GLU A 288 32.50 7.70 -0.62
C GLU A 288 31.64 6.64 0.07
N ASP A 289 32.23 5.99 1.08
CA ASP A 289 31.52 5.08 1.97
C ASP A 289 30.89 5.88 3.11
N ILE A 290 29.56 5.99 3.11
CA ILE A 290 28.81 6.70 4.14
C ILE A 290 28.60 5.80 5.38
N GLY A 291 28.80 4.49 5.23
CA GLY A 291 28.61 3.50 6.28
C GLY A 291 27.25 2.79 6.24
N PRO A 292 27.08 1.78 7.10
CA PRO A 292 25.95 0.87 7.04
C PRO A 292 24.71 1.41 7.78
N ILE A 293 23.58 0.80 7.48
CA ILE A 293 22.35 0.83 8.28
C ILE A 293 22.32 -0.45 9.10
N VAL A 294 22.17 -0.35 10.42
CA VAL A 294 21.97 -1.55 11.24
C VAL A 294 20.50 -1.96 11.15
N VAL A 295 20.24 -3.17 10.64
CA VAL A 295 18.91 -3.78 10.65
C VAL A 295 18.90 -4.93 11.65
N MET A 296 18.06 -4.83 12.68
CA MET A 296 18.00 -5.81 13.77
C MET A 296 16.62 -6.47 13.80
N GLN A 297 16.57 -7.76 13.45
CA GLN A 297 15.42 -8.58 13.77
C GLN A 297 15.40 -8.87 15.28
N THR A 298 14.37 -8.41 15.98
CA THR A 298 14.21 -8.62 17.42
C THR A 298 13.36 -9.85 17.72
N GLU A 299 13.31 -10.23 18.99
CA GLU A 299 12.58 -11.37 19.52
C GLU A 299 11.06 -11.12 19.62
N ASP A 300 10.64 -9.86 19.77
CA ASP A 300 9.26 -9.38 19.76
C ASP A 300 9.19 -7.88 19.45
N GLU A 301 7.98 -7.32 19.37
CA GLU A 301 7.74 -5.89 19.12
C GLU A 301 8.08 -4.97 20.29
N ILE A 302 8.13 -5.46 21.53
CA ILE A 302 8.55 -4.69 22.70
C ILE A 302 10.05 -4.39 22.58
N SER A 303 10.86 -5.41 22.31
CA SER A 303 12.28 -5.27 22.02
C SER A 303 12.53 -4.44 20.77
N ALA A 304 11.66 -4.52 19.75
CA ALA A 304 11.77 -3.68 18.56
C ALA A 304 11.68 -2.19 18.91
N ILE A 305 10.62 -1.75 19.60
CA ILE A 305 10.44 -0.32 19.93
C ILE A 305 11.50 0.16 20.94
N CYS A 306 11.81 -0.64 21.96
CA CYS A 306 12.82 -0.30 22.96
C CYS A 306 14.21 -0.14 22.35
N SER A 307 14.57 -1.01 21.40
CA SER A 307 15.85 -0.91 20.70
C SER A 307 15.93 0.33 19.81
N ALA A 308 14.86 0.65 19.06
CA ALA A 308 14.80 1.87 18.26
C ALA A 308 14.92 3.13 19.12
N ILE A 309 14.27 3.16 20.29
CA ILE A 309 14.38 4.24 21.27
C ILE A 309 15.82 4.38 21.75
N GLY A 310 16.45 3.29 22.21
CA GLY A 310 17.84 3.32 22.68
C GLY A 310 18.80 3.83 21.61
N ALA A 311 18.61 3.41 20.36
CA ALA A 311 19.38 3.90 19.23
C ALA A 311 19.21 5.43 19.04
N ALA A 312 17.99 5.96 19.12
CA ALA A 312 17.71 7.40 18.96
C ALA A 312 18.42 8.27 20.00
N LEU A 313 18.63 7.77 21.22
CA LEU A 313 19.35 8.48 22.29
C LEU A 313 20.83 8.75 21.94
N THR A 314 21.41 7.94 21.05
CA THR A 314 22.78 8.14 20.53
C THR A 314 22.86 9.20 19.43
N GLY A 315 21.73 9.80 19.03
CA GLY A 315 21.67 10.77 17.93
C GLY A 315 21.47 10.14 16.55
N THR A 316 21.32 8.82 16.47
CA THR A 316 20.97 8.15 15.21
C THR A 316 19.51 8.41 14.85
N ARG A 317 19.20 8.52 13.55
CA ARG A 317 17.80 8.40 13.10
C ARG A 317 17.44 6.93 13.15
N SER A 318 16.50 6.57 14.01
CA SER A 318 16.02 5.20 14.19
C SER A 318 14.54 5.05 13.90
N ALA A 319 14.16 3.85 13.50
CA ALA A 319 12.77 3.52 13.23
C ALA A 319 12.44 2.06 13.55
N THR A 320 11.15 1.76 13.58
CA THR A 320 10.63 0.40 13.49
C THR A 320 9.50 0.34 12.45
N ALA A 321 9.11 -0.87 12.06
CA ALA A 321 8.00 -1.12 11.15
C ALA A 321 7.14 -2.27 11.71
N THR A 322 5.83 -2.07 11.75
CA THR A 322 4.90 -3.02 12.37
C THR A 322 3.49 -2.97 11.75
N SER A 323 2.58 -3.77 12.29
CA SER A 323 1.14 -3.77 11.99
C SER A 323 0.34 -3.85 13.31
N GLY A 324 -1.00 -3.97 13.22
CA GLY A 324 -1.92 -3.81 14.36
C GLY A 324 -1.50 -4.51 15.66
N PRO A 325 -1.34 -5.85 15.66
CA PRO A 325 -0.96 -6.59 16.86
C PRO A 325 0.39 -6.14 17.45
N GLY A 326 1.35 -5.85 16.58
CA GLY A 326 2.66 -5.41 17.02
C GLY A 326 2.66 -3.99 17.56
N PHE A 327 1.86 -3.09 16.97
CA PHE A 327 1.69 -1.73 17.48
C PHE A 327 1.10 -1.73 18.89
N ASP A 328 0.12 -2.59 19.16
CA ASP A 328 -0.47 -2.74 20.51
C ASP A 328 0.58 -3.10 21.57
N LEU A 329 1.58 -3.92 21.21
CA LEU A 329 2.72 -4.26 22.09
C LEU A 329 3.72 -3.12 22.25
N MET A 330 3.81 -2.20 21.28
CA MET A 330 4.74 -1.06 21.31
C MET A 330 4.25 0.11 22.17
N VAL A 331 2.98 0.11 22.61
CA VAL A 331 2.31 1.26 23.23
C VAL A 331 3.01 1.76 24.50
N GLU A 332 3.57 0.86 25.31
CA GLU A 332 4.34 1.24 26.50
C GLU A 332 5.62 1.99 26.12
N GLY A 333 6.40 1.43 25.18
CA GLY A 333 7.61 2.08 24.64
C GLY A 333 7.30 3.43 23.99
N LEU A 334 6.17 3.54 23.29
CA LEU A 334 5.70 4.80 22.70
C LEU A 334 5.42 5.85 23.79
N SER A 335 4.82 5.44 24.91
CA SER A 335 4.57 6.32 26.06
C SER A 335 5.86 6.80 26.70
N TRP A 336 6.84 5.91 26.85
CA TRP A 336 8.17 6.26 27.35
C TRP A 336 8.90 7.24 26.42
N ALA A 337 8.86 7.01 25.11
CA ALA A 337 9.44 7.91 24.11
C ALA A 337 8.79 9.30 24.13
N GLY A 338 7.47 9.37 24.33
CA GLY A 338 6.74 10.63 24.52
C GLY A 338 7.17 11.37 25.79
N ALA A 339 7.27 10.66 26.90
CA ALA A 339 7.72 11.23 28.18
C ALA A 339 9.14 11.77 28.11
N ASN A 340 10.03 11.08 27.39
CA ASN A 340 11.47 11.40 27.28
C ASN A 340 11.83 12.23 26.04
N GLU A 341 10.82 12.76 25.33
CA GLU A 341 11.01 13.58 24.12
C GLU A 341 11.95 12.91 23.09
N VAL A 342 11.77 11.62 22.83
CA VAL A 342 12.66 10.85 21.95
C VAL A 342 12.13 10.85 20.52
N PRO A 343 12.95 11.27 19.52
CA PRO A 343 12.55 11.27 18.12
C PRO A 343 12.66 9.86 17.52
N ILE A 344 11.52 9.21 17.30
CA ILE A 344 11.45 7.89 16.65
C ILE A 344 10.36 7.89 15.58
N VAL A 345 10.54 7.07 14.55
CA VAL A 345 9.52 6.82 13.52
C VAL A 345 9.01 5.38 13.62
N VAL A 346 7.70 5.23 13.75
CA VAL A 346 7.01 3.93 13.68
C VAL A 346 6.23 3.89 12.38
N THR A 347 6.65 3.06 11.43
CA THR A 347 5.82 2.79 10.24
C THR A 347 4.77 1.76 10.60
N TYR A 348 3.51 2.16 10.55
CA TYR A 348 2.37 1.34 10.93
C TYR A 348 1.59 0.95 9.67
N TYR A 349 1.81 -0.27 9.19
CA TYR A 349 1.09 -0.86 8.06
C TYR A 349 -0.20 -1.54 8.52
N GLN A 350 -1.32 -0.86 8.41
CA GLN A 350 -2.63 -1.37 8.80
C GLN A 350 -3.05 -2.58 7.96
N ARG A 351 -3.61 -3.59 8.63
CA ARG A 351 -4.15 -4.80 8.02
C ARG A 351 -5.48 -5.15 8.69
N GLY A 352 -6.21 -6.14 8.18
CA GLY A 352 -7.49 -6.54 8.77
C GLY A 352 -7.34 -6.98 10.23
N GLY A 353 -7.94 -6.23 11.17
CA GLY A 353 -8.10 -6.60 12.57
C GLY A 353 -9.54 -7.06 12.88
N PRO A 354 -9.93 -7.20 14.16
CA PRO A 354 -9.10 -7.08 15.39
C PRO A 354 -8.25 -8.34 15.64
N SER A 355 -7.36 -8.29 16.64
CA SER A 355 -6.44 -9.39 16.99
C SER A 355 -5.62 -9.82 15.76
N THR A 356 -5.41 -11.11 15.52
CA THR A 356 -4.76 -11.60 14.28
C THR A 356 -5.51 -11.15 13.03
N GLY A 357 -6.84 -11.11 13.11
CA GLY A 357 -7.76 -10.67 12.05
C GLY A 357 -7.53 -11.37 10.71
N GLN A 358 -7.30 -10.58 9.67
CA GLN A 358 -6.99 -11.01 8.30
C GLN A 358 -5.57 -10.54 7.92
N PRO A 359 -4.50 -11.30 8.24
CA PRO A 359 -3.11 -10.87 8.12
C PRO A 359 -2.68 -10.42 6.71
N THR A 360 -3.37 -10.90 5.68
CA THR A 360 -3.05 -10.68 4.27
C THR A 360 -4.02 -9.73 3.58
N ARG A 361 -4.88 -9.03 4.34
CA ARG A 361 -5.92 -8.11 3.85
C ARG A 361 -5.72 -6.71 4.41
N GLY A 362 -6.23 -5.69 3.70
CA GLY A 362 -6.09 -4.29 4.08
C GLY A 362 -7.15 -3.82 5.08
N SER A 363 -6.87 -2.73 5.77
CA SER A 363 -7.82 -2.03 6.65
C SER A 363 -7.32 -0.61 6.90
N GLN A 364 -8.23 0.27 7.30
CA GLN A 364 -7.96 1.59 7.88
C GLN A 364 -8.60 1.73 9.28
N SER A 365 -8.80 0.59 9.97
CA SER A 365 -9.47 0.51 11.28
C SER A 365 -8.67 1.02 12.47
N ASP A 366 -7.43 1.46 12.28
CA ASP A 366 -6.50 1.67 13.39
C ASP A 366 -6.21 3.16 13.63
N LEU A 367 -6.94 4.07 12.98
CA LEU A 367 -6.75 5.52 13.10
C LEU A 367 -6.80 5.99 14.56
N PHE A 368 -7.83 5.60 15.32
CA PHE A 368 -7.93 5.97 16.73
C PHE A 368 -6.89 5.28 17.61
N ASN A 369 -6.47 4.06 17.27
CA ASN A 369 -5.36 3.42 17.98
C ASN A 369 -4.07 4.24 17.79
N ALA A 370 -3.76 4.61 16.55
CA ALA A 370 -2.58 5.43 16.24
C ALA A 370 -2.63 6.82 16.93
N ILE A 371 -3.81 7.45 17.00
CA ILE A 371 -3.96 8.79 17.60
C ILE A 371 -3.94 8.74 19.13
N PHE A 372 -4.61 7.77 19.76
CA PHE A 372 -4.90 7.78 21.19
C PHE A 372 -4.18 6.72 22.02
N ALA A 373 -3.41 5.80 21.41
CA ALA A 373 -2.65 4.81 22.16
C ALA A 373 -1.57 5.46 23.06
N GLY A 374 -1.39 4.88 24.24
CA GLY A 374 -0.42 5.30 25.25
C GLY A 374 -1.11 5.81 26.51
N HIS A 375 -0.53 5.51 27.66
CA HIS A 375 -1.04 6.02 28.93
C HIS A 375 -0.45 7.42 29.21
N GLY A 376 -1.27 8.32 29.77
CA GLY A 376 -0.95 9.73 29.87
C GLY A 376 -1.07 10.49 28.54
N GLU A 377 -0.79 11.79 28.56
CA GLU A 377 -0.83 12.66 27.39
C GLU A 377 0.60 13.07 27.02
N PHE A 378 0.92 12.94 25.74
CA PHE A 378 2.19 13.37 25.19
C PHE A 378 2.02 13.79 23.73
N ALA A 379 2.93 14.64 23.25
CA ALA A 379 2.94 15.01 21.86
C ALA A 379 3.43 13.83 21.00
N ARG A 380 2.59 13.43 20.05
CA ARG A 380 2.93 12.51 18.96
C ARG A 380 2.39 13.07 17.66
N VAL A 381 2.94 12.65 16.53
CA VAL A 381 2.42 13.00 15.21
C VAL A 381 1.97 11.74 14.49
N VAL A 382 0.80 11.81 13.87
CA VAL A 382 0.28 10.75 12.99
C VAL A 382 0.14 11.33 11.59
N ILE A 383 0.93 10.84 10.65
CA ILE A 383 0.82 11.17 9.23
C ILE A 383 0.42 9.94 8.42
N THR A 384 -0.11 10.15 7.23
CA THR A 384 -0.50 9.09 6.31
C THR A 384 -0.22 9.46 4.87
N SER A 385 0.00 8.43 4.04
CA SER A 385 0.30 8.59 2.62
C SER A 385 -0.81 8.02 1.76
N GLY A 386 -1.19 8.73 0.69
CA GLY A 386 -2.24 8.29 -0.23
C GLY A 386 -1.78 7.56 -1.48
N ASP A 387 -0.48 7.58 -1.79
CA ASP A 387 0.15 6.85 -2.89
C ASP A 387 1.66 6.62 -2.63
N HIS A 388 2.33 5.91 -3.54
CA HIS A 388 3.77 5.60 -3.44
C HIS A 388 4.69 6.82 -3.46
N ILE A 389 4.29 7.89 -4.15
CA ILE A 389 5.11 9.11 -4.21
C ILE A 389 5.01 9.83 -2.87
N GLU A 390 3.79 9.99 -2.34
CA GLU A 390 3.58 10.49 -0.99
C GLU A 390 4.31 9.63 0.04
N ALA A 391 4.23 8.29 -0.04
CA ALA A 391 4.90 7.39 0.89
C ALA A 391 6.42 7.59 0.97
N PHE A 392 7.08 7.84 -0.17
CA PHE A 392 8.51 8.15 -0.20
C PHE A 392 8.84 9.45 0.53
N TYR A 393 8.13 10.54 0.20
CA TYR A 393 8.40 11.85 0.79
C TYR A 393 7.92 11.97 2.24
N ASP A 394 6.83 11.30 2.60
CA ASP A 394 6.29 11.29 3.95
C ASP A 394 7.18 10.47 4.89
N ALA A 395 7.83 9.40 4.42
CA ALA A 395 8.84 8.69 5.20
C ALA A 395 10.01 9.61 5.58
N ILE A 396 10.43 10.50 4.67
CA ILE A 396 11.47 11.50 4.94
C ILE A 396 10.96 12.56 5.92
N GLU A 397 9.77 13.08 5.68
CA GLU A 397 9.16 14.10 6.52
C GLU A 397 8.88 13.58 7.94
N ALA A 398 8.58 12.29 8.10
CA ALA A 398 8.41 11.66 9.40
C ALA A 398 9.65 11.84 10.29
N PHE A 399 10.86 11.61 9.76
CA PHE A 399 12.09 11.84 10.53
C PHE A 399 12.36 13.31 10.80
N ASN A 400 12.04 14.18 9.83
CA ASN A 400 12.20 15.63 10.02
C ASN A 400 11.28 16.14 11.13
N ILE A 401 10.02 15.73 11.15
CA ILE A 401 9.07 16.05 12.21
C ILE A 401 9.56 15.47 13.55
N ALA A 402 9.95 14.19 13.55
CA ALA A 402 10.40 13.50 14.76
C ALA A 402 11.54 14.27 15.42
N GLU A 403 12.59 14.64 14.67
CA GLU A 403 13.75 15.35 15.22
C GLU A 403 13.51 16.83 15.49
N ARG A 404 12.74 17.53 14.64
CA ARG A 404 12.43 18.97 14.84
C ARG A 404 11.67 19.21 16.13
N PHE A 405 10.72 18.35 16.44
CA PHE A 405 9.84 18.53 17.60
C PHE A 405 10.18 17.59 18.76
N GLN A 406 11.05 16.60 18.54
CA GLN A 406 11.44 15.60 19.54
C GLN A 406 10.22 14.85 20.07
N VAL A 407 9.52 14.20 19.14
CA VAL A 407 8.29 13.45 19.38
C VAL A 407 8.32 12.13 18.60
N PRO A 408 7.58 11.10 19.06
CA PRO A 408 7.27 9.96 18.23
C PRO A 408 6.41 10.35 17.02
N VAL A 409 6.76 9.83 15.85
CA VAL A 409 5.97 9.98 14.62
C VAL A 409 5.51 8.62 14.14
N ILE A 410 4.20 8.48 13.95
CA ILE A 410 3.56 7.30 13.37
C ILE A 410 3.27 7.60 11.91
N HIS A 411 3.90 6.86 11.01
CA HIS A 411 3.63 6.91 9.57
C HIS A 411 2.67 5.79 9.21
N LEU A 412 1.40 6.15 9.02
CA LEU A 412 0.28 5.23 8.86
C LEU A 412 0.03 4.94 7.37
N LEU A 413 0.16 3.67 6.98
CA LEU A 413 -0.19 3.16 5.66
C LEU A 413 -1.13 1.95 5.83
N ASP A 414 -1.58 1.36 4.73
CA ASP A 414 -2.34 0.11 4.74
C ASP A 414 -1.70 -0.94 3.81
N LYS A 415 -2.13 -2.20 3.97
CA LYS A 415 -1.65 -3.33 3.17
C LYS A 415 -1.75 -3.11 1.66
N PHE A 416 -2.76 -2.38 1.18
CA PHE A 416 -2.91 -2.17 -0.26
C PHE A 416 -1.78 -1.29 -0.80
N LEU A 417 -1.49 -0.17 -0.13
CA LEU A 417 -0.32 0.63 -0.49
C LEU A 417 0.98 -0.15 -0.33
N ALA A 418 1.13 -0.89 0.77
CA ALA A 418 2.31 -1.70 1.07
C ALA A 418 2.67 -2.67 -0.08
N ASN A 419 1.69 -3.48 -0.51
CA ASN A 419 1.92 -4.61 -1.41
C ASN A 419 1.69 -4.29 -2.87
N SER A 420 0.97 -3.22 -3.19
CA SER A 420 0.73 -2.88 -4.60
C SER A 420 2.03 -2.44 -5.27
N THR A 421 2.25 -2.97 -6.47
CA THR A 421 3.37 -2.61 -7.35
C THR A 421 2.90 -1.55 -8.32
N ARG A 422 3.68 -0.47 -8.48
CA ARG A 422 3.34 0.62 -9.40
C ARG A 422 4.50 1.01 -10.29
N THR A 423 4.17 1.56 -11.45
CA THR A 423 5.08 2.43 -12.19
C THR A 423 5.14 3.79 -11.52
N ILE A 424 6.34 4.25 -11.20
CA ILE A 424 6.56 5.50 -10.46
C ILE A 424 7.45 6.39 -11.33
N PRO A 425 7.09 7.67 -11.54
CA PRO A 425 7.98 8.65 -12.16
C PRO A 425 9.30 8.78 -11.39
N PRO A 426 10.38 9.29 -12.01
CA PRO A 426 11.59 9.61 -11.27
C PRO A 426 11.29 10.55 -10.10
N LEU A 427 11.78 10.19 -8.91
CA LEU A 427 11.64 10.99 -7.71
C LEU A 427 12.62 12.17 -7.76
N ASP A 428 12.16 13.35 -7.39
CA ASP A 428 12.98 14.56 -7.32
C ASP A 428 13.63 14.66 -5.94
N LEU A 429 14.94 14.33 -5.88
CA LEU A 429 15.74 14.40 -4.66
C LEU A 429 16.23 15.82 -4.35
N ASP A 430 16.22 16.75 -5.31
CA ASP A 430 16.68 18.13 -5.10
C ASP A 430 15.73 18.92 -4.20
N THR A 431 14.50 18.42 -4.03
CA THR A 431 13.50 18.94 -3.10
C THR A 431 13.66 18.41 -1.66
N VAL A 432 14.46 17.37 -1.47
CA VAL A 432 14.62 16.70 -0.17
C VAL A 432 15.53 17.52 0.75
N ARG A 433 15.09 17.73 1.99
CA ARG A 433 15.88 18.41 3.03
C ARG A 433 15.87 17.57 4.30
N ILE A 434 17.03 17.49 4.96
CA ILE A 434 17.19 16.81 6.24
C ILE A 434 17.19 17.87 7.35
N ALA A 435 16.19 17.81 8.22
CA ALA A 435 16.05 18.70 9.37
C ALA A 435 16.31 17.91 10.66
N ARG A 436 17.44 18.20 11.34
CA ARG A 436 17.85 17.50 12.56
C ARG A 436 17.30 18.12 13.87
N GLY A 437 16.55 19.22 13.76
CA GLY A 437 16.04 19.97 14.91
C GLY A 437 17.13 20.73 15.68
N PRO A 438 16.81 21.25 16.88
CA PRO A 438 17.79 21.96 17.70
C PRO A 438 18.77 20.97 18.35
N ILE A 439 19.98 20.86 17.78
CA ILE A 439 21.08 20.05 18.34
C ILE A 439 21.93 20.93 19.26
N SER A 440 22.36 20.35 20.38
CA SER A 440 23.30 20.94 21.34
C SER A 440 24.63 20.19 21.31
N SER A 441 25.74 20.93 21.52
CA SER A 441 27.06 20.34 21.77
C SER A 441 27.20 19.74 23.18
N GLY A 442 26.17 19.85 24.02
CA GLY A 442 26.22 19.39 25.41
C GLY A 442 27.08 20.30 26.30
N GLY A 443 27.69 19.70 27.32
CA GLY A 443 28.62 20.32 28.27
C GLY A 443 28.18 20.21 29.73
N ILE A 444 29.04 20.70 30.62
CA ILE A 444 28.81 20.68 32.07
C ILE A 444 27.52 21.44 32.39
N GLY A 445 26.63 20.80 33.15
CA GLY A 445 25.35 21.39 33.56
C GLY A 445 24.28 21.40 32.47
N TYR A 446 24.46 20.65 31.38
CA TYR A 446 23.47 20.47 30.34
C TYR A 446 22.14 19.93 30.89
N LYS A 447 21.04 20.57 30.47
CA LYS A 447 19.66 20.23 30.84
C LYS A 447 18.96 19.61 29.64
N ARG A 448 18.75 18.30 29.65
CA ARG A 448 18.07 17.58 28.55
C ARG A 448 16.63 18.08 28.35
N PHE A 449 15.98 18.49 29.44
CA PHE A 449 14.58 18.89 29.47
C PHE A 449 14.41 20.37 29.87
N ASP A 450 15.31 21.25 29.42
CA ASP A 450 15.33 22.71 29.69
C ASP A 450 13.95 23.40 29.54
N LEU A 451 13.37 23.87 30.64
CA LEU A 451 12.06 24.53 30.67
C LEU A 451 12.06 25.90 29.99
N GLY A 452 13.24 26.46 29.68
CA GLY A 452 13.41 27.70 28.92
C GLY A 452 12.93 27.61 27.47
N SER A 453 12.77 26.40 26.91
CA SER A 453 12.25 26.19 25.56
C SER A 453 11.19 25.07 25.48
N THR A 454 10.25 25.21 24.54
CA THR A 454 9.25 24.17 24.27
C THR A 454 9.88 22.91 23.67
N VAL A 455 10.89 23.08 22.81
CA VAL A 455 11.73 22.01 22.29
C VAL A 455 13.14 22.22 22.81
N SER A 456 13.56 21.38 23.76
CA SER A 456 14.88 21.45 24.40
C SER A 456 16.00 21.24 23.38
N PRO A 457 17.08 22.04 23.33
CA PRO A 457 18.25 21.69 22.52
C PRO A 457 18.79 20.31 22.92
N ARG A 458 18.99 19.40 21.95
CA ARG A 458 19.29 17.98 22.20
C ARG A 458 20.75 17.64 21.94
N ALA A 459 21.46 17.19 22.97
CA ALA A 459 22.74 16.48 22.89
C ALA A 459 22.51 14.95 22.81
N PHE A 460 23.58 14.19 22.52
CA PHE A 460 23.53 12.75 22.32
C PHE A 460 24.36 11.99 23.35
N LEU A 461 23.98 10.75 23.65
CA LEU A 461 24.76 9.90 24.55
C LEU A 461 26.20 9.74 24.03
N GLY A 462 27.18 9.91 24.94
CA GLY A 462 28.61 9.82 24.62
C GLY A 462 29.28 11.15 24.23
N VAL A 463 28.54 12.26 24.18
CA VAL A 463 29.13 13.60 24.02
C VAL A 463 30.01 13.94 25.23
N GLU A 464 31.18 14.52 24.97
CA GLU A 464 32.17 14.91 25.97
C GLU A 464 31.57 15.84 27.05
N ASP A 465 31.98 15.65 28.30
CA ASP A 465 31.53 16.41 29.48
C ASP A 465 30.00 16.57 29.63
N THR A 466 29.23 15.66 29.05
CA THR A 466 27.76 15.73 29.03
C THR A 466 27.15 14.51 29.70
N VAL A 467 26.58 14.71 30.88
CA VAL A 467 25.81 13.68 31.59
C VAL A 467 24.33 13.94 31.36
N MET A 468 23.58 12.91 31.01
CA MET A 468 22.14 12.95 30.79
C MET A 468 21.47 11.81 31.52
N TRP A 469 20.28 12.06 32.03
CA TRP A 469 19.40 11.06 32.64
C TRP A 469 18.10 11.00 31.84
N TYR A 470 17.64 9.78 31.58
CA TYR A 470 16.34 9.51 30.98
C TYR A 470 15.61 8.54 31.91
N THR A 471 14.34 8.80 32.18
CA THR A 471 13.54 8.01 33.12
C THR A 471 12.08 7.97 32.69
N GLY A 472 11.38 6.88 33.04
CA GLY A 472 9.94 6.77 32.79
C GLY A 472 9.10 7.62 33.74
N ASP A 473 9.61 7.89 34.95
CA ASP A 473 9.00 8.80 35.91
C ASP A 473 8.96 10.24 35.39
N GLU A 474 8.13 11.07 36.02
CA GLU A 474 8.24 12.51 35.82
C GLU A 474 9.60 13.01 36.30
N HIS A 475 10.15 14.01 35.62
CA HIS A 475 11.50 14.46 35.83
C HIS A 475 11.66 15.98 35.81
N ASP A 476 12.76 16.44 36.39
CA ASP A 476 13.22 17.82 36.31
C ASP A 476 13.98 18.10 34.99
N GLU A 477 14.54 19.31 34.87
CA GLU A 477 15.26 19.73 33.66
C GLU A 477 16.52 18.90 33.33
N TYR A 478 17.10 18.23 34.32
CA TYR A 478 18.29 17.38 34.18
C TYR A 478 17.93 15.92 33.87
N GLY A 479 16.67 15.53 34.10
CA GLY A 479 16.18 14.17 33.91
C GLY A 479 16.15 13.33 35.20
N HIS A 480 16.27 13.96 36.37
CA HIS A 480 16.13 13.28 37.66
C HIS A 480 14.67 13.19 38.08
N ILE A 481 14.30 12.11 38.77
CA ILE A 481 12.92 11.88 39.22
C ILE A 481 12.43 13.04 40.08
N ALA A 482 11.27 13.58 39.74
CA ALA A 482 10.66 14.71 40.43
C ALA A 482 9.14 14.55 40.55
N GLU A 483 8.66 14.38 41.78
CA GLU A 483 7.24 14.32 42.12
C GLU A 483 6.64 15.69 42.49
N ASP A 484 7.45 16.75 42.48
CA ASP A 484 6.99 18.10 42.80
C ASP A 484 5.89 18.59 41.85
N SER A 485 4.81 19.11 42.42
CA SER A 485 3.63 19.52 41.66
C SER A 485 3.88 20.70 40.71
N VAL A 486 4.78 21.63 41.07
CA VAL A 486 5.11 22.78 40.22
C VAL A 486 5.95 22.32 39.03
N ASN A 487 6.93 21.44 39.27
CA ASN A 487 7.68 20.77 38.21
C ASN A 487 6.75 19.98 37.28
N ARG A 488 5.85 19.16 37.84
CA ARG A 488 4.90 18.35 37.07
C ARG A 488 4.07 19.22 36.13
N VAL A 489 3.50 20.33 36.62
CA VAL A 489 2.72 21.25 35.77
C VAL A 489 3.59 21.83 34.65
N ALA A 490 4.81 22.28 34.96
CA ALA A 490 5.70 22.90 33.98
C ALA A 490 6.16 21.91 32.89
N MET A 491 6.67 20.74 33.30
CA MET A 491 7.26 19.74 32.40
C MET A 491 6.19 19.04 31.54
N TYR A 492 5.05 18.70 32.14
CA TYR A 492 3.93 18.14 31.39
C TYR A 492 3.38 19.12 30.37
N SER A 493 3.13 20.37 30.78
CA SER A 493 2.65 21.42 29.87
C SER A 493 3.64 21.69 28.75
N LYS A 494 4.95 21.61 29.00
CA LYS A 494 5.97 21.74 27.96
C LYS A 494 5.83 20.65 26.90
N ARG A 495 5.76 19.37 27.30
CA ARG A 495 5.63 18.25 26.36
C ARG A 495 4.35 18.36 25.52
N VAL A 496 3.22 18.71 26.12
CA VAL A 496 1.93 18.84 25.42
C VAL A 496 1.89 20.07 24.49
N ARG A 497 2.47 21.22 24.89
CA ARG A 497 2.55 22.44 24.06
C ARG A 497 3.23 22.23 22.71
N LYS A 498 4.04 21.19 22.55
CA LYS A 498 4.62 20.81 21.25
C LYS A 498 3.54 20.52 20.21
N LEU A 499 2.36 20.02 20.58
CA LEU A 499 1.26 19.77 19.64
C LEU A 499 0.77 21.07 18.97
N GLU A 500 0.66 22.15 19.74
CA GLU A 500 0.28 23.47 19.23
C GLU A 500 1.35 24.01 18.27
N LEU A 501 2.63 23.86 18.66
CA LEU A 501 3.76 24.24 17.82
C LEU A 501 3.75 23.49 16.49
N ILE A 502 3.63 22.17 16.53
CA ILE A 502 3.53 21.29 15.35
C ILE A 502 2.37 21.73 14.45
N ALA A 503 1.17 21.92 15.02
CA ALA A 503 -0.01 22.33 14.29
C ALA A 503 0.18 23.70 13.60
N SER A 504 0.98 24.60 14.18
CA SER A 504 1.27 25.92 13.61
C SER A 504 2.38 25.90 12.54
N GLU A 505 3.42 25.08 12.73
CA GLU A 505 4.63 25.08 11.90
C GLU A 505 4.56 24.13 10.70
N ILE A 506 3.77 23.05 10.77
CA ILE A 506 3.61 22.17 9.61
C ILE A 506 2.88 22.94 8.50
N PRO A 507 3.44 23.04 7.28
CA PRO A 507 2.79 23.72 6.16
C PRO A 507 1.47 23.08 5.74
N ARG A 508 0.52 23.88 5.22
CA ARG A 508 -0.82 23.40 4.80
C ARG A 508 -0.77 22.22 3.84
N ASP A 509 0.12 22.23 2.85
CA ASP A 509 0.29 21.16 1.85
C ASP A 509 0.79 19.84 2.45
N ARG A 510 1.36 19.87 3.65
CA ARG A 510 1.76 18.70 4.43
C ARG A 510 0.66 18.22 5.39
N LYS A 511 -0.34 19.07 5.66
CA LYS A 511 -1.51 18.68 6.46
C LYS A 511 -2.60 18.02 5.63
N LEU A 512 -2.90 18.60 4.47
CA LEU A 512 -3.95 18.10 3.57
C LEU A 512 -3.76 18.62 2.15
N THR A 513 -4.39 17.94 1.20
CA THR A 513 -4.50 18.37 -0.20
C THR A 513 -5.95 18.32 -0.63
N VAL A 514 -6.40 19.35 -1.36
CA VAL A 514 -7.74 19.38 -1.96
C VAL A 514 -7.61 19.21 -3.47
N TYR A 515 -8.36 18.26 -4.02
CA TYR A 515 -8.45 17.96 -5.44
C TYR A 515 -9.86 18.23 -5.97
N GLY A 516 -10.00 18.37 -7.29
CA GLY A 516 -11.28 18.62 -7.96
C GLY A 516 -11.64 20.10 -8.06
N ASP A 517 -12.94 20.40 -8.19
CA ASP A 517 -13.44 21.75 -8.42
C ASP A 517 -13.25 22.66 -7.19
N TYR A 518 -13.11 23.97 -7.41
CA TYR A 518 -13.06 24.96 -6.32
C TYR A 518 -14.44 25.26 -5.72
N THR A 519 -15.48 25.21 -6.57
CA THR A 519 -16.90 25.37 -6.20
C THR A 519 -17.66 24.06 -6.47
N PRO A 520 -17.51 23.04 -5.61
CA PRO A 520 -18.09 21.73 -5.84
C PRO A 520 -19.57 21.66 -5.43
N ASP A 521 -20.29 20.69 -5.98
CA ASP A 521 -21.62 20.28 -5.55
C ASP A 521 -21.57 19.40 -4.28
N TYR A 522 -20.43 18.72 -4.06
CA TYR A 522 -20.18 17.86 -2.90
C TYR A 522 -18.69 17.75 -2.57
N ILE A 523 -18.39 17.46 -1.30
CA ILE A 523 -17.03 17.21 -0.82
C ILE A 523 -16.93 15.79 -0.31
N LEU A 524 -15.99 15.03 -0.87
CA LEU A 524 -15.54 13.74 -0.35
C LEU A 524 -14.34 13.98 0.57
N ILE A 525 -14.34 13.40 1.77
CA ILE A 525 -13.20 13.48 2.72
C ILE A 525 -12.73 12.08 3.08
N GLY A 526 -11.41 11.87 3.00
CA GLY A 526 -10.77 10.60 3.27
C GLY A 526 -9.27 10.76 3.47
N TRP A 527 -8.58 9.64 3.57
CA TRP A 527 -7.14 9.59 3.83
C TRP A 527 -6.57 8.25 3.37
N GLY A 528 -5.24 8.13 3.30
CA GLY A 528 -4.54 6.89 2.95
C GLY A 528 -4.87 6.40 1.52
N SER A 529 -4.86 5.08 1.32
CA SER A 529 -5.04 4.44 0.00
C SER A 529 -6.31 4.84 -0.76
N VAL A 530 -7.32 5.35 -0.04
CA VAL A 530 -8.58 5.85 -0.60
C VAL A 530 -8.35 6.99 -1.60
N LYS A 531 -7.26 7.75 -1.46
CA LYS A 531 -6.91 8.86 -2.36
C LYS A 531 -7.04 8.49 -3.83
N GLY A 532 -6.41 7.38 -4.25
CA GLY A 532 -6.36 7.03 -5.66
C GLY A 532 -7.73 6.81 -6.26
N VAL A 533 -8.57 6.03 -5.60
CA VAL A 533 -9.92 5.69 -6.07
C VAL A 533 -10.90 6.85 -5.93
N ALA A 534 -10.75 7.69 -4.91
CA ALA A 534 -11.54 8.91 -4.75
C ALA A 534 -11.32 9.89 -5.90
N LEU A 535 -10.06 10.08 -6.33
CA LEU A 535 -9.73 10.95 -7.47
C LEU A 535 -10.34 10.45 -8.78
N ASP A 536 -10.25 9.15 -9.04
CA ASP A 536 -10.81 8.56 -10.25
C ASP A 536 -12.35 8.63 -10.24
N ALA A 537 -12.98 8.48 -9.06
CA ALA A 537 -14.44 8.59 -8.91
C ALA A 537 -14.97 10.01 -9.11
N ILE A 538 -14.31 11.05 -8.55
CA ILE A 538 -14.73 12.44 -8.80
C ILE A 538 -14.55 12.83 -10.28
N GLU A 539 -13.52 12.31 -10.96
CA GLU A 539 -13.32 12.55 -12.40
C GLU A 539 -14.41 11.85 -13.23
N SER A 540 -14.79 10.63 -12.86
CA SER A 540 -15.89 9.89 -13.48
C SER A 540 -17.24 10.62 -13.32
N LEU A 541 -17.54 11.12 -12.11
CA LEU A 541 -18.74 11.89 -11.82
C LEU A 541 -18.76 13.26 -12.52
N TYR A 542 -17.61 13.91 -12.67
CA TYR A 542 -17.49 15.16 -13.41
C TYR A 542 -17.94 15.00 -14.87
N ARG A 543 -17.58 13.89 -15.52
CA ARG A 543 -18.04 13.58 -16.89
C ARG A 543 -19.56 13.38 -16.99
N ARG A 544 -20.23 13.11 -15.86
CA ARG A 544 -21.69 13.00 -15.74
C ARG A 544 -22.36 14.28 -15.23
N GLY A 545 -21.60 15.36 -15.06
CA GLY A 545 -22.12 16.68 -14.70
C GLY A 545 -22.12 17.00 -13.21
N PHE A 546 -21.53 16.17 -12.35
CA PHE A 546 -21.40 16.44 -10.91
C PHE A 546 -20.00 16.96 -10.58
N LYS A 547 -19.89 18.18 -10.05
CA LYS A 547 -18.62 18.77 -9.63
C LYS A 547 -18.27 18.32 -8.23
N GLY A 548 -17.21 17.54 -8.07
CA GLY A 548 -16.75 17.05 -6.77
C GLY A 548 -15.41 17.65 -6.36
N SER A 549 -15.20 17.80 -5.05
CA SER A 549 -13.85 17.92 -4.50
C SER A 549 -13.53 16.75 -3.60
N TYR A 550 -12.25 16.37 -3.55
CA TYR A 550 -11.73 15.39 -2.60
C TYR A 550 -10.72 16.04 -1.65
N VAL A 551 -10.96 15.92 -0.35
CA VAL A 551 -10.04 16.33 0.72
C VAL A 551 -9.24 15.10 1.14
N ASN A 552 -7.97 15.07 0.75
CA ASN A 552 -7.00 14.08 1.19
C ASN A 552 -6.30 14.58 2.47
N LEU A 553 -6.63 14.01 3.62
CA LEU A 553 -5.91 14.30 4.85
C LEU A 553 -4.57 13.55 4.87
N ARG A 554 -3.50 14.27 5.25
CA ARG A 554 -2.14 13.74 5.34
C ARG A 554 -1.59 13.81 6.77
N LEU A 555 -1.96 14.86 7.52
CA LEU A 555 -1.75 14.96 8.96
C LEU A 555 -3.06 14.60 9.68
N LEU A 556 -3.04 13.49 10.40
CA LEU A 556 -4.17 12.98 11.17
C LEU A 556 -4.13 13.47 12.63
N TRP A 557 -2.92 13.65 13.18
CA TRP A 557 -2.71 14.24 14.50
C TRP A 557 -1.38 14.99 14.58
N PRO A 558 -1.33 16.22 15.14
CA PRO A 558 -2.47 17.04 15.56
C PRO A 558 -3.37 17.41 14.37
N PHE A 559 -4.70 17.33 14.56
CA PHE A 559 -5.65 17.46 13.47
C PHE A 559 -5.70 18.90 12.91
N PRO A 560 -5.73 19.10 11.57
CA PRO A 560 -5.76 20.43 10.94
C PRO A 560 -7.16 21.08 10.96
N SER A 561 -7.68 21.35 12.16
CA SER A 561 -9.08 21.80 12.34
C SER A 561 -9.42 23.06 11.56
N ARG A 562 -8.53 24.07 11.54
CA ARG A 562 -8.76 25.34 10.86
C ARG A 562 -8.95 25.14 9.36
N GLU A 563 -8.05 24.39 8.73
CA GLU A 563 -8.05 24.14 7.31
C GLU A 563 -9.25 23.27 6.90
N VAL A 564 -9.61 22.27 7.72
CA VAL A 564 -10.77 21.41 7.45
C VAL A 564 -12.08 22.19 7.55
N VAL A 565 -12.26 23.05 8.57
CA VAL A 565 -13.45 23.92 8.68
C VAL A 565 -13.58 24.86 7.47
N GLU A 566 -12.47 25.47 7.04
CA GLU A 566 -12.44 26.35 5.85
C GLU A 566 -12.93 25.62 4.58
N ILE A 567 -12.63 24.33 4.45
CA ILE A 567 -12.98 23.54 3.26
C ILE A 567 -14.41 23.00 3.36
N LEU A 568 -14.77 22.36 4.48
CA LEU A 568 -16.07 21.70 4.62
C LEU A 568 -17.24 22.67 4.63
N THR A 569 -17.02 23.94 4.97
CA THR A 569 -18.05 24.99 4.94
C THR A 569 -18.35 25.54 3.54
N ARG A 570 -17.64 25.09 2.50
CA ARG A 570 -17.89 25.49 1.10
C ARG A 570 -19.16 24.87 0.52
N VAL A 571 -19.67 23.80 1.14
CA VAL A 571 -20.90 23.11 0.75
C VAL A 571 -21.82 22.94 1.96
N PRO A 572 -23.14 22.74 1.76
CA PRO A 572 -24.05 22.31 2.81
C PRO A 572 -23.58 21.01 3.51
N ARG A 573 -23.94 20.82 4.78
CA ARG A 573 -23.47 19.67 5.58
C ARG A 573 -23.87 18.30 5.00
N ASP A 574 -25.06 18.23 4.40
CA ASP A 574 -25.60 17.05 3.70
C ASP A 574 -24.91 16.78 2.35
N ARG A 575 -23.90 17.57 1.99
CA ARG A 575 -23.04 17.40 0.81
C ARG A 575 -21.60 17.05 1.17
N VAL A 576 -21.30 16.82 2.44
CA VAL A 576 -20.01 16.27 2.89
C VAL A 576 -20.15 14.77 3.09
N ILE A 577 -19.29 13.99 2.43
CA ILE A 577 -19.31 12.53 2.44
C ILE A 577 -17.96 12.04 2.94
N ALA A 578 -17.95 11.22 4.00
CA ALA A 578 -16.73 10.57 4.47
C ALA A 578 -16.56 9.19 3.82
N ILE A 579 -15.32 8.84 3.48
CA ILE A 579 -14.96 7.54 2.93
C ILE A 579 -13.75 6.96 3.66
N GLU A 580 -13.84 5.69 4.05
CA GLU A 580 -12.75 4.99 4.72
C GLU A 580 -12.87 3.47 4.52
N HIS A 581 -11.72 2.79 4.47
CA HIS A 581 -11.64 1.33 4.49
C HIS A 581 -11.75 0.78 5.93
N SER A 582 -12.80 1.18 6.64
CA SER A 582 -13.15 0.69 7.97
C SER A 582 -14.68 0.62 8.17
N TYR A 583 -15.13 -0.03 9.24
CA TYR A 583 -16.54 -0.13 9.59
C TYR A 583 -17.14 1.20 10.09
N SER A 584 -16.49 1.84 11.06
CA SER A 584 -17.02 3.05 11.70
C SER A 584 -16.76 4.32 10.90
N ILE A 585 -15.81 4.28 9.95
CA ILE A 585 -15.31 5.44 9.22
C ILE A 585 -14.78 6.45 10.25
N GLN A 586 -13.68 6.09 10.91
CA GLN A 586 -13.15 6.82 12.06
C GLN A 586 -12.85 8.28 11.72
N ILE A 587 -12.57 8.61 10.46
CA ILE A 587 -12.44 10.00 10.04
C ILE A 587 -13.73 10.81 10.18
N ALA A 588 -14.90 10.20 9.96
CA ALA A 588 -16.20 10.84 10.15
C ALA A 588 -16.49 11.16 11.62
N ASP A 589 -15.79 10.50 12.54
CA ASP A 589 -15.88 10.71 13.98
C ASP A 589 -14.75 11.63 14.50
N LEU A 590 -13.55 11.57 13.91
CA LEU A 590 -12.43 12.46 14.24
C LEU A 590 -12.72 13.92 13.86
N VAL A 591 -13.32 14.16 12.69
CA VAL A 591 -13.68 15.51 12.23
C VAL A 591 -14.56 16.24 13.26
N PRO A 592 -15.68 15.69 13.75
CA PRO A 592 -16.49 16.36 14.78
C PRO A 592 -15.77 16.49 16.12
N ILE A 593 -14.93 15.53 16.54
CA ILE A 593 -14.10 15.66 17.74
C ILE A 593 -13.21 16.91 17.63
N ALA A 594 -12.61 17.15 16.47
CA ALA A 594 -11.64 18.22 16.29
C ALA A 594 -12.25 19.57 15.84
N THR A 595 -13.47 19.58 15.29
CA THR A 595 -14.05 20.77 14.63
C THR A 595 -15.50 21.09 15.02
N GLY A 596 -16.22 20.14 15.62
CA GLY A 596 -17.66 20.24 15.86
C GLY A 596 -18.54 20.04 14.61
N ILE A 597 -17.96 19.82 13.42
CA ILE A 597 -18.72 19.54 12.19
C ILE A 597 -19.03 18.05 12.10
N ARG A 598 -20.31 17.68 12.14
CA ARG A 598 -20.78 16.30 11.94
C ARG A 598 -20.83 15.94 10.46
N ILE A 599 -20.47 14.70 10.15
CA ILE A 599 -20.57 14.11 8.81
C ILE A 599 -21.53 12.90 8.88
N GLU A 600 -22.69 13.06 8.26
CA GLU A 600 -23.76 12.04 8.26
C GLU A 600 -23.61 11.07 7.10
N LYS A 601 -23.19 11.54 5.92
CA LYS A 601 -23.00 10.71 4.73
C LYS A 601 -21.68 9.97 4.75
N ARG A 602 -21.75 8.65 4.54
CA ARG A 602 -20.69 7.71 4.90
C ARG A 602 -20.58 6.59 3.85
N ILE A 603 -19.37 6.34 3.37
CA ILE A 603 -19.05 5.20 2.50
C ILE A 603 -18.00 4.35 3.22
N ALA A 604 -18.39 3.15 3.63
CA ALA A 604 -17.53 2.21 4.33
C ALA A 604 -17.14 1.05 3.40
N LYS A 605 -15.92 0.55 3.58
CA LYS A 605 -15.55 -0.80 3.16
C LYS A 605 -14.77 -1.47 4.28
N PHE A 606 -15.04 -2.72 4.58
CA PHE A 606 -14.34 -3.46 5.64
C PHE A 606 -14.25 -4.96 5.34
N THR A 607 -14.31 -5.33 4.06
CA THR A 607 -14.17 -6.73 3.62
C THR A 607 -12.72 -7.21 3.58
N GLY A 608 -11.76 -6.27 3.74
CA GLY A 608 -10.33 -6.54 3.60
C GLY A 608 -9.80 -6.33 2.17
N ARG A 609 -10.70 -6.12 1.19
CA ARG A 609 -10.40 -5.91 -0.23
C ARG A 609 -10.25 -4.41 -0.54
N PRO A 610 -9.35 -4.01 -1.46
CA PRO A 610 -9.23 -2.62 -1.88
C PRO A 610 -10.55 -2.04 -2.38
N ILE A 611 -10.77 -0.74 -2.14
CA ILE A 611 -11.90 -0.02 -2.75
C ILE A 611 -11.60 0.18 -4.24
N THR A 612 -12.56 -0.20 -5.08
CA THR A 612 -12.48 -0.16 -6.54
C THR A 612 -13.28 1.00 -7.11
N LEU A 613 -12.91 1.45 -8.30
CA LEU A 613 -13.57 2.60 -8.93
C LEU A 613 -15.07 2.37 -9.13
N ASN A 614 -15.46 1.20 -9.62
CA ASN A 614 -16.85 0.88 -9.96
C ASN A 614 -17.78 0.91 -8.75
N GLU A 615 -17.36 0.38 -7.60
CA GLU A 615 -18.22 0.37 -6.40
C GLU A 615 -18.29 1.77 -5.76
N LEU A 616 -17.21 2.55 -5.78
CA LEU A 616 -17.23 3.91 -5.25
C LEU A 616 -18.06 4.85 -6.14
N ASP A 617 -17.93 4.72 -7.45
CA ASP A 617 -18.69 5.50 -8.42
C ASP A 617 -20.22 5.28 -8.27
N ASP A 618 -20.65 4.02 -8.10
CA ASP A 618 -22.05 3.67 -7.80
C ASP A 618 -22.50 4.22 -6.44
N ALA A 619 -21.69 4.03 -5.39
CA ALA A 619 -22.01 4.51 -4.04
C ALA A 619 -22.21 6.02 -3.98
N LEU A 620 -21.29 6.79 -4.59
CA LEU A 620 -21.42 8.25 -4.67
C LEU A 620 -22.65 8.65 -5.49
N SER A 621 -22.90 7.99 -6.62
CA SER A 621 -24.10 8.26 -7.44
C SER A 621 -25.37 8.08 -6.62
N ARG A 622 -25.47 7.00 -5.83
CA ARG A 622 -26.61 6.73 -4.94
C ARG A 622 -26.75 7.80 -3.86
N ILE A 623 -25.67 8.15 -3.15
CA ILE A 623 -25.69 9.17 -2.09
C ILE A 623 -26.06 10.58 -2.62
N LEU A 624 -25.67 10.90 -3.87
CA LEU A 624 -25.93 12.20 -4.48
C LEU A 624 -27.34 12.34 -5.08
N THR A 625 -28.00 11.22 -5.41
CA THR A 625 -29.29 11.20 -6.12
C THR A 625 -30.45 10.62 -5.30
N SER A 626 -30.19 10.09 -4.11
CA SER A 626 -31.20 9.50 -3.22
C SER A 626 -30.94 9.86 -1.75
N ASP A 627 -31.87 9.56 -0.86
CA ASP A 627 -31.77 9.81 0.58
C ASP A 627 -30.91 8.78 1.34
N VAL A 628 -29.98 8.11 0.62
CA VAL A 628 -29.07 7.14 1.24
C VAL A 628 -27.93 7.88 1.93
N GLU A 629 -27.83 7.69 3.25
CA GLU A 629 -26.75 8.28 4.04
C GLU A 629 -25.53 7.36 4.16
N HIS A 630 -25.73 6.05 4.23
CA HIS A 630 -24.67 5.08 4.46
C HIS A 630 -24.64 4.01 3.37
N VAL A 631 -23.48 3.80 2.76
CA VAL A 631 -23.24 2.75 1.77
C VAL A 631 -22.07 1.88 2.22
N VAL A 632 -22.28 0.55 2.25
CA VAL A 632 -21.23 -0.43 2.48
C VAL A 632 -20.84 -1.07 1.17
N LEU A 633 -19.56 -0.95 0.83
CA LEU A 633 -18.95 -1.51 -0.37
C LEU A 633 -18.54 -2.97 -0.11
N THR A 634 -18.79 -3.86 -1.07
CA THR A 634 -18.63 -5.31 -0.86
C THR A 634 -17.87 -6.03 -1.99
N HIS A 635 -17.40 -5.34 -3.03
CA HIS A 635 -16.83 -5.99 -4.19
C HIS A 635 -15.43 -6.57 -3.91
N GLY A 636 -15.07 -7.64 -4.64
CA GLY A 636 -13.79 -8.36 -4.52
C GLY A 636 -13.99 -9.84 -4.17
N ALA A 637 -13.14 -10.69 -4.76
CA ALA A 637 -13.18 -12.16 -4.68
C ALA A 637 -13.44 -12.72 -3.28
#